data_AF-A0AAN9KFJ3-F1
#
_entry.id   AF-A0AAN9KFJ3-F1
#
_cell.length_a   1.000
_cell.length_b   1.000
_cell.length_c   1.000
_cell.angle_alpha   90.00
_cell.angle_beta   90.00
_cell.angle_gamma   90.00
#
_symmetry.space_group_name_H-M   'P 1'
#
loop_
_entity.id
_entity.type
_entity.pdbx_description
1 polymer ?
#
loop_
_entity_poly.entity_id
_entity_poly.type
_entity_poly.pdbx_seq_one_letter_code
_entity_poly.pdbx_strand_id
1 'polypeptide(L)'
;MVTAVPLLGWKRSAITATISLCLQGVCSQVGYFIHMQNHVFKRPIAFPRSQTFAIAFLGLLHIVIAQLKDIPDTEGDRKHGVKNLSILIGSKPVFWICVSLLEIAYGVAIMVGISAPYLWSKIITWPSHGASGVGHAILALILWYRAKSVDLKSNASTHSFYMLIWKLVSAEYFLIPFVR
;
A
#
# COMPACT_ATOMS: atom_id res chain seq x y z
N MET A 1 7.07 -4.15 -15.93
CA MET A 1 7.97 -4.08 -17.11
C MET A 1 7.49 -3.10 -18.19
N VAL A 2 6.71 -2.06 -17.86
CA VAL A 2 6.18 -1.07 -18.84
C VAL A 2 7.01 0.23 -18.86
N THR A 3 7.96 0.41 -17.94
CA THR A 3 8.69 1.67 -17.72
C THR A 3 10.00 1.81 -18.50
N ALA A 4 10.32 0.86 -19.38
CA ALA A 4 11.63 0.78 -20.06
C ALA A 4 11.57 1.07 -21.58
N VAL A 5 10.56 1.80 -22.07
CA VAL A 5 10.52 2.22 -23.48
C VAL A 5 11.22 3.58 -23.62
N PRO A 6 12.40 3.67 -24.28
CA PRO A 6 13.24 4.88 -24.28
C PRO A 6 12.66 6.08 -25.04
N LEU A 7 11.64 5.87 -25.88
CA LEU A 7 11.10 6.88 -26.79
C LEU A 7 9.94 7.70 -26.21
N LEU A 8 9.34 7.22 -25.12
CA LEU A 8 8.27 7.92 -24.41
C LEU A 8 8.91 8.51 -23.16
N GLY A 9 9.03 9.84 -23.07
CA GLY A 9 9.58 10.56 -21.92
C GLY A 9 8.84 10.35 -20.58
N TRP A 10 8.08 9.27 -20.42
CA TRP A 10 7.35 8.87 -19.21
C TRP A 10 8.23 8.71 -17.97
N LYS A 11 9.56 8.54 -18.14
CA LYS A 11 10.54 8.58 -17.05
C LYS A 11 10.72 9.97 -16.41
N ARG A 12 10.24 11.06 -17.05
CA ARG A 12 10.45 12.45 -16.56
C ARG A 12 9.36 13.00 -15.65
N SER A 13 8.28 12.24 -15.37
CA SER A 13 7.17 12.74 -14.56
C SER A 13 6.93 11.87 -13.32
N ALA A 14 7.01 12.48 -12.14
CA ALA A 14 6.65 11.83 -10.88
C ALA A 14 5.17 11.37 -10.87
N ILE A 15 4.32 12.09 -11.60
CA ILE A 15 2.90 11.80 -11.74
C ILE A 15 2.68 10.49 -12.50
N THR A 16 3.36 10.28 -13.63
CA THR A 16 3.23 9.02 -14.40
C THR A 16 3.76 7.83 -13.61
N ALA A 17 4.82 8.03 -12.84
CA ALA A 17 5.40 7.01 -11.98
C ALA A 17 4.48 6.65 -10.80
N THR A 18 3.72 7.62 -10.29
CA THR A 18 2.66 7.41 -9.28
C THR A 18 1.48 6.67 -9.89
N ILE A 19 0.92 7.18 -10.99
CA ILE A 19 -0.21 6.56 -11.70
C ILE A 19 0.10 5.10 -12.06
N SER A 20 1.30 4.81 -12.55
CA SER A 20 1.68 3.44 -12.94
C SER A 20 1.68 2.46 -11.76
N LEU A 21 2.17 2.88 -10.60
CA LEU A 21 2.17 2.04 -9.39
C LEU A 21 0.76 1.87 -8.82
N CYS A 22 -0.05 2.93 -8.84
CA CYS A 22 -1.46 2.85 -8.47
C CYS A 22 -2.22 1.88 -9.38
N LEU A 23 -2.02 1.99 -10.69
CA LEU A 23 -2.62 1.09 -11.67
C LEU A 23 -2.15 -0.34 -11.45
N GLN A 24 -0.87 -0.58 -11.14
CA GLN A 24 -0.38 -1.92 -10.82
C GLN A 24 -1.11 -2.51 -9.60
N GLY A 25 -1.28 -1.71 -8.53
CA GLY A 25 -2.01 -2.13 -7.33
C GLY A 25 -3.47 -2.45 -7.64
N VAL A 26 -4.20 -1.55 -8.29
CA VAL A 26 -5.64 -1.70 -8.55
C VAL A 26 -5.92 -2.77 -9.61
N CYS A 27 -5.22 -2.74 -10.74
CA CYS A 27 -5.45 -3.69 -11.84
C CYS A 27 -5.10 -5.11 -11.45
N SER A 28 -4.07 -5.34 -10.62
CA SER A 28 -3.78 -6.68 -10.12
C SER A 28 -4.95 -7.23 -9.29
N GLN A 29 -5.49 -6.44 -8.35
CA GLN A 29 -6.60 -6.89 -7.50
C GLN A 29 -7.88 -7.16 -8.28
N VAL A 30 -8.25 -6.23 -9.18
CA VAL A 30 -9.45 -6.37 -10.01
C VAL A 30 -9.29 -7.53 -10.98
N GLY A 31 -8.12 -7.66 -11.62
CA GLY A 31 -7.83 -8.71 -12.59
C GLY A 31 -7.90 -10.11 -11.97
N TYR A 32 -7.26 -10.33 -10.82
CA TYR A 32 -7.33 -11.62 -10.12
C TYR A 32 -8.77 -11.95 -9.71
N PHE A 33 -9.53 -10.98 -9.20
CA PHE A 33 -10.91 -11.22 -8.79
C PHE A 33 -11.80 -11.60 -9.98
N ILE A 34 -11.74 -10.85 -11.07
CA ILE A 34 -12.52 -11.14 -12.28
C ILE A 34 -12.13 -12.52 -12.83
N HIS A 35 -10.84 -12.84 -12.86
CA HIS A 35 -10.38 -14.15 -13.32
C HIS A 35 -10.96 -15.29 -12.47
N MET A 36 -10.89 -15.17 -11.14
CA MET A 36 -11.45 -16.17 -10.23
C MET A 36 -12.96 -16.31 -10.40
N GLN A 37 -13.71 -15.19 -10.53
CA GLN A 37 -15.16 -15.25 -10.70
C GLN A 37 -15.56 -15.87 -12.04
N ASN A 38 -14.97 -15.43 -13.15
CA ASN A 38 -15.39 -15.85 -14.48
C ASN A 38 -14.85 -17.23 -14.87
N HIS A 39 -13.58 -17.53 -14.58
CA HIS A 39 -12.92 -18.73 -15.10
C HIS A 39 -12.90 -19.89 -14.10
N VAL A 40 -12.81 -19.61 -12.79
CA VAL A 40 -12.73 -20.66 -11.76
C VAL A 40 -14.12 -20.96 -11.20
N PHE A 41 -14.82 -19.95 -10.69
CA PHE A 41 -16.10 -20.13 -10.01
C PHE A 41 -17.33 -20.08 -10.93
N LYS A 42 -17.18 -19.55 -12.15
CA LYS A 42 -18.26 -19.34 -13.13
C LYS A 42 -19.46 -18.58 -12.55
N ARG A 43 -19.18 -17.53 -11.79
CA ARG A 43 -20.17 -16.68 -11.11
C ARG A 43 -20.22 -15.28 -11.73
N PRO A 44 -21.35 -14.57 -11.64
CA PRO A 44 -21.43 -13.20 -12.11
C PRO A 44 -20.48 -12.29 -11.32
N ILE A 45 -19.91 -11.29 -11.99
CA ILE A 45 -19.02 -10.31 -11.38
C ILE A 45 -19.85 -9.43 -10.44
N ALA A 46 -19.74 -9.69 -9.14
CA ALA A 46 -20.28 -8.84 -8.09
C ALA A 46 -19.19 -8.63 -7.04
N PHE A 47 -18.77 -7.38 -6.83
CA PHE A 47 -17.71 -7.05 -5.88
C PHE A 47 -18.28 -7.04 -4.45
N PRO A 48 -17.92 -8.01 -3.58
CA PRO A 48 -18.35 -7.99 -2.18
C PRO A 48 -17.66 -6.84 -1.43
N ARG A 49 -18.23 -6.43 -0.29
CA ARG A 49 -17.69 -5.33 0.54
C ARG A 49 -16.22 -5.54 0.91
N SER A 50 -15.83 -6.77 1.24
CA SER A 50 -14.44 -7.15 1.55
C SER A 50 -13.49 -6.94 0.37
N GLN A 51 -13.92 -7.25 -0.86
CA GLN A 51 -13.12 -7.02 -2.06
C GLN A 51 -12.97 -5.53 -2.37
N THR A 52 -14.04 -4.75 -2.23
CA THR A 52 -13.98 -3.29 -2.40
C THR A 52 -13.04 -2.65 -1.38
N PHE A 53 -13.09 -3.10 -0.12
CA PHE A 53 -12.15 -2.70 0.92
C PHE A 53 -10.70 -3.04 0.53
N ALA A 54 -10.43 -4.27 0.11
CA ALA A 54 -9.09 -4.71 -0.30
C ALA A 54 -8.52 -3.86 -1.45
N ILE A 55 -9.33 -3.56 -2.47
CA ILE A 55 -8.92 -2.71 -3.60
C ILE A 55 -8.57 -1.31 -3.13
N ALA A 56 -9.43 -0.69 -2.30
CA ALA A 56 -9.21 0.66 -1.80
C ALA A 56 -7.97 0.73 -0.89
N PHE A 57 -7.84 -0.22 0.04
CA PHE A 57 -6.74 -0.29 1.00
C PHE A 57 -5.40 -0.51 0.30
N LEU A 58 -5.28 -1.56 -0.52
CA LEU A 58 -4.03 -1.82 -1.26
C LEU A 58 -3.70 -0.73 -2.27
N GLY A 59 -4.72 -0.13 -2.90
CA GLY A 59 -4.54 1.02 -3.79
C GLY A 59 -3.90 2.20 -3.06
N LEU A 60 -4.37 2.51 -1.85
CA LEU A 60 -3.78 3.54 -0.99
C LEU A 60 -2.33 3.21 -0.61
N LEU A 61 -2.02 1.95 -0.26
CA LEU A 61 -0.63 1.55 0.03
C LEU A 61 0.29 1.77 -1.18
N HIS A 62 -0.18 1.48 -2.41
CA HIS A 62 0.59 1.69 -3.63
C HIS A 62 0.82 3.18 -3.94
N ILE A 63 -0.17 4.05 -3.65
CA ILE A 63 0.01 5.51 -3.72
C ILE A 63 1.16 5.94 -2.80
N VAL A 64 1.16 5.45 -1.55
CA VAL A 64 2.21 5.79 -0.58
C VAL A 64 3.57 5.26 -1.01
N ILE A 65 3.67 4.01 -1.48
CA ILE A 65 4.91 3.45 -2.04
C ILE A 65 5.46 4.34 -3.15
N ALA A 66 4.59 4.84 -4.02
CA ALA A 66 4.99 5.71 -5.11
C ALA A 66 5.56 7.05 -4.65
N GLN A 67 5.14 7.59 -3.51
CA GLN A 67 5.75 8.80 -2.95
C GLN A 67 7.06 8.46 -2.21
N LEU A 68 7.09 7.33 -1.50
CA LEU A 68 8.27 6.92 -0.72
C LEU A 68 9.47 6.56 -1.58
N LYS A 69 9.28 6.01 -2.78
CA LYS A 69 10.40 5.75 -3.72
C LYS A 69 11.11 7.03 -4.15
N ASP A 70 10.41 8.16 -4.22
CA ASP A 70 10.96 9.42 -4.71
C ASP A 70 11.85 10.08 -3.65
N ILE A 71 11.76 9.66 -2.39
CA ILE A 71 12.60 10.16 -1.28
C ILE A 71 14.09 9.83 -1.47
N PRO A 72 14.53 8.56 -1.58
CA PRO A 72 15.94 8.23 -1.82
C PRO A 72 16.46 8.77 -3.16
N ASP A 73 15.57 8.96 -4.15
CA ASP A 73 15.93 9.40 -5.50
C ASP A 73 15.91 10.93 -5.67
N THR A 74 15.57 11.69 -4.62
CA THR A 74 15.33 13.15 -4.69
C THR A 74 16.50 13.94 -5.32
N GLU A 75 17.75 13.59 -5.00
CA GLU A 75 18.93 14.28 -5.55
C GLU A 75 19.14 13.95 -7.04
N GLY A 76 18.90 12.70 -7.44
CA GLY A 76 18.96 12.28 -8.84
C GLY A 76 17.88 12.98 -9.66
N ASP A 77 16.65 12.99 -9.15
CA ASP A 77 15.50 13.62 -9.80
C ASP A 77 15.70 15.13 -9.97
N ARG A 78 16.27 15.80 -8.97
CA ARG A 78 16.61 17.23 -9.04
C ARG A 78 17.59 17.53 -10.18
N LYS A 79 18.66 16.72 -10.31
CA LYS A 79 19.66 16.88 -11.39
C LYS A 79 19.07 16.67 -12.78
N HIS A 80 18.09 15.78 -12.91
CA HIS A 80 17.43 15.48 -14.18
C HIS A 80 16.21 16.37 -14.47
N GLY A 81 15.92 17.35 -13.60
CA GLY A 81 14.81 18.28 -13.75
C GLY A 81 13.42 17.66 -13.54
N VAL A 82 13.35 16.51 -12.88
CA VAL A 82 12.08 15.87 -12.51
C VAL A 82 11.48 16.62 -11.33
N LYS A 83 10.19 16.95 -11.40
CA LYS A 83 9.46 17.55 -10.28
C LYS A 83 8.63 16.48 -9.59
N ASN A 84 8.99 16.14 -8.35
CA ASN A 84 8.25 15.24 -7.47
C ASN A 84 7.89 15.94 -6.15
N LEU A 85 7.05 15.31 -5.31
CA LEU A 85 6.58 15.93 -4.08
C LEU A 85 7.74 16.22 -3.10
N SER A 86 8.71 15.31 -3.00
CA SER A 86 9.91 15.47 -2.15
C SER A 86 10.78 16.66 -2.57
N ILE A 87 10.78 17.03 -3.85
CA ILE A 87 11.47 18.23 -4.36
C ILE A 87 10.67 19.50 -4.05
N LEU A 88 9.35 19.45 -4.14
CA LEU A 88 8.47 20.61 -3.95
C LEU A 88 8.36 21.04 -2.49
N ILE A 89 8.13 20.10 -1.57
CA ILE A 89 7.88 20.40 -0.16
C ILE A 89 8.96 19.83 0.78
N GLY A 90 9.90 19.04 0.26
CA GLY A 90 11.00 18.43 1.02
C GLY A 90 10.73 16.99 1.44
N SER A 91 11.79 16.18 1.54
CA SER A 91 11.68 14.75 1.86
C SER A 91 11.12 14.47 3.26
N LYS A 92 11.39 15.34 4.26
CA LYS A 92 10.91 15.17 5.64
C LYS A 92 9.39 15.29 5.78
N PRO A 93 8.72 16.34 5.30
CA PRO A 93 7.26 16.39 5.36
C PRO A 93 6.62 15.28 4.52
N VAL A 94 7.14 14.96 3.33
CA VAL A 94 6.63 13.84 2.51
C VAL A 94 6.69 12.52 3.25
N PHE A 95 7.82 12.23 3.90
CA PHE A 95 7.98 11.02 4.70
C PHE A 95 6.90 10.90 5.78
N TRP A 96 6.70 11.95 6.58
CA TRP A 96 5.72 11.91 7.67
C TRP A 96 4.27 11.89 7.17
N ILE A 97 3.97 12.53 6.04
CA ILE A 97 2.66 12.40 5.38
C ILE A 97 2.42 10.94 4.99
N CYS A 98 3.41 10.30 4.37
CA CYS A 98 3.34 8.91 3.96
C CYS A 98 3.13 7.97 5.16
N VAL A 99 3.92 8.12 6.22
CA VAL A 99 3.77 7.34 7.45
C VAL A 99 2.38 7.56 8.06
N SER A 100 1.91 8.81 8.14
CA SER A 100 0.59 9.10 8.72
C SER A 100 -0.55 8.49 7.90
N LEU A 101 -0.47 8.55 6.56
CA LEU A 101 -1.46 7.92 5.68
C LEU A 101 -1.51 6.40 5.88
N LEU A 102 -0.36 5.75 6.03
CA LEU A 102 -0.28 4.32 6.31
C LEU A 102 -0.85 3.97 7.69
N GLU A 103 -0.53 4.74 8.73
CA GLU A 103 -1.09 4.55 10.08
C GLU A 103 -2.62 4.71 10.09
N ILE A 104 -3.14 5.72 9.38
CA ILE A 104 -4.59 5.90 9.23
C ILE A 104 -5.21 4.71 8.50
N ALA A 105 -4.57 4.24 7.42
CA ALA A 105 -5.04 3.07 6.68
C ALA A 105 -5.09 1.82 7.57
N TYR A 106 -4.04 1.59 8.36
CA TYR A 106 -4.01 0.51 9.35
C TYR A 106 -5.07 0.68 10.43
N GLY A 107 -5.30 1.90 10.94
CA GLY A 107 -6.37 2.18 11.88
C GLY A 107 -7.75 1.81 11.34
N VAL A 108 -8.03 2.15 10.07
CA VAL A 108 -9.26 1.73 9.37
C VAL A 108 -9.33 0.21 9.24
N ALA A 109 -8.23 -0.45 8.85
CA ALA A 109 -8.19 -1.91 8.72
C ALA A 109 -8.41 -2.63 10.06
N ILE A 110 -7.87 -2.10 11.16
CA ILE A 110 -8.09 -2.60 12.52
C ILE A 110 -9.56 -2.47 12.90
N MET A 111 -10.19 -1.31 12.66
CA MET A 111 -11.62 -1.12 12.93
C MET A 111 -12.48 -2.11 12.14
N VAL A 112 -12.20 -2.28 10.85
CA VAL A 112 -12.91 -3.23 9.98
C VAL A 112 -12.70 -4.68 10.47
N GLY A 113 -11.48 -5.04 10.85
CA GLY A 113 -11.15 -6.37 11.38
C GLY A 113 -11.84 -6.67 12.71
N ILE A 114 -12.06 -5.68 13.57
CA ILE A 114 -12.72 -5.88 14.88
C ILE A 114 -14.25 -5.81 14.77
N SER A 115 -14.80 -5.13 13.76
CA SER A 115 -16.25 -5.02 13.58
C SER A 115 -16.90 -6.33 13.13
N ALA A 116 -17.47 -7.09 14.08
CA ALA A 116 -18.32 -8.26 13.82
C ALA A 116 -19.80 -7.95 14.15
N PRO A 117 -20.76 -8.21 13.23
CA PRO A 117 -22.15 -7.78 13.43
C PRO A 117 -23.02 -8.69 14.33
N TYR A 118 -22.57 -9.88 14.75
CA TYR A 118 -23.45 -10.80 15.52
C TYR A 118 -22.72 -11.61 16.60
N LEU A 119 -23.31 -11.68 17.79
CA LEU A 119 -22.80 -12.45 18.96
C LEU A 119 -22.81 -13.98 18.74
N TRP A 120 -23.54 -14.50 17.74
CA TRP A 120 -23.64 -15.93 17.43
C TRP A 120 -22.53 -16.47 16.49
N SER A 121 -21.86 -15.61 15.71
CA SER A 121 -20.70 -16.00 14.88
C SER A 121 -19.37 -16.01 15.65
N LYS A 122 -19.44 -15.77 16.96
CA LYS A 122 -18.30 -15.48 17.85
C LYS A 122 -17.42 -16.68 18.19
N ILE A 123 -17.78 -17.90 17.80
CA ILE A 123 -16.98 -19.11 18.04
C ILE A 123 -16.26 -19.57 16.76
N ILE A 124 -16.87 -19.38 15.59
CA ILE A 124 -16.33 -19.89 14.31
C ILE A 124 -15.64 -18.78 13.49
N THR A 125 -16.15 -17.55 13.53
CA THR A 125 -15.64 -16.44 12.69
C THR A 125 -14.77 -15.45 13.48
N TRP A 126 -14.93 -15.39 14.81
CA TRP A 126 -14.07 -14.59 15.70
C TRP A 126 -12.56 -14.84 15.53
N PRO A 127 -12.07 -16.08 15.34
CA PRO A 127 -10.64 -16.32 15.15
C PRO A 127 -10.10 -15.61 13.91
N SER A 128 -10.86 -15.51 12.81
CA SER A 128 -10.37 -14.92 11.57
C SER A 128 -10.42 -13.39 11.55
N HIS A 129 -11.50 -12.78 12.07
CA HIS A 129 -11.64 -11.32 12.09
C HIS A 129 -10.77 -10.68 13.19
N GLY A 130 -10.74 -11.27 14.38
CA GLY A 130 -9.85 -10.82 15.45
C GLY A 130 -8.37 -10.96 15.06
N ALA A 131 -7.99 -12.05 14.37
CA ALA A 131 -6.63 -12.23 13.88
C ALA A 131 -6.22 -11.21 12.82
N SER A 132 -7.13 -10.78 11.92
CA SER A 132 -6.81 -9.74 10.93
C SER A 132 -6.60 -8.38 11.60
N GLY A 133 -7.46 -7.99 12.54
CA GLY A 133 -7.28 -6.77 13.33
C GLY A 133 -5.96 -6.74 14.10
N VAL A 134 -5.61 -7.85 14.77
CA VAL A 134 -4.32 -7.99 15.48
C VAL A 134 -3.14 -7.94 14.50
N GLY A 135 -3.26 -8.58 13.33
CA GLY A 135 -2.25 -8.56 12.27
C GLY A 135 -1.95 -7.14 11.80
N HIS A 136 -2.98 -6.37 11.45
CA HIS A 136 -2.82 -4.97 11.04
C HIS A 136 -2.24 -4.09 12.17
N ALA A 137 -2.62 -4.34 13.43
CA ALA A 137 -2.04 -3.63 14.58
C ALA A 137 -0.54 -3.92 14.76
N ILE A 138 -0.10 -5.16 14.56
CA ILE A 138 1.33 -5.53 14.61
C ILE A 138 2.08 -4.82 13.48
N LEU A 139 1.54 -4.80 12.26
CA LEU A 139 2.18 -4.15 11.12
C LEU A 139 2.25 -2.62 11.30
N ALA A 140 1.21 -1.99 11.84
CA ALA A 140 1.20 -0.58 12.22
C ALA A 140 2.28 -0.27 13.28
N LEU A 141 2.39 -1.10 14.32
CA LEU A 141 3.40 -0.91 15.35
C LEU A 141 4.83 -1.02 14.78
N ILE A 142 5.07 -2.00 13.90
CA ILE A 142 6.34 -2.16 13.19
C ILE A 142 6.62 -0.92 12.35
N LEU A 143 5.65 -0.45 11.57
CA LEU A 143 5.77 0.77 10.76
C LEU A 143 6.18 1.96 11.62
N TRP A 144 5.41 2.27 12.66
CA TRP A 144 5.64 3.41 13.55
C TRP A 144 7.02 3.36 14.21
N TYR A 145 7.39 2.20 14.76
CA TYR A 145 8.67 2.02 15.43
C TYR A 145 9.84 2.22 14.47
N ARG A 146 9.75 1.61 13.28
CA ARG A 146 10.81 1.72 12.27
C ARG A 146 10.87 3.13 11.68
N ALA A 147 9.75 3.82 11.50
CA ALA A 147 9.70 5.18 10.98
C ALA A 147 10.49 6.17 11.86
N LYS A 148 10.44 6.03 13.18
CA LYS A 148 11.20 6.88 14.13
C LYS A 148 12.72 6.73 14.01
N SER A 149 13.20 5.60 13.49
CA SER A 149 14.63 5.30 13.36
C SER A 149 15.23 5.71 12.01
N VAL A 150 14.42 6.24 11.07
CA VAL A 150 14.88 6.57 9.72
C VAL A 150 15.69 7.87 9.73
N ASP A 151 16.95 7.78 9.30
CA ASP A 151 17.73 8.96 8.94
C ASP A 151 17.42 9.36 7.48
N LEU A 152 16.67 10.45 7.32
CA LEU A 152 16.29 10.98 6.01
C LEU A 152 17.45 11.58 5.22
N LYS A 153 18.61 11.80 5.84
CA LYS A 153 19.82 12.26 5.14
C LYS A 153 20.60 11.11 4.51
N SER A 154 20.33 9.88 4.93
CA SER A 154 21.01 8.68 4.45
C SER A 154 20.15 7.94 3.43
N ASN A 155 20.60 7.92 2.16
CA ASN A 155 19.94 7.15 1.10
C ASN A 155 19.83 5.66 1.43
N ALA A 156 20.82 5.10 2.15
CA ALA A 156 20.76 3.72 2.60
C ALA A 156 19.65 3.50 3.63
N SER A 157 19.47 4.44 4.56
CA SER A 157 18.40 4.37 5.58
C SER A 157 17.01 4.53 4.94
N THR A 158 16.83 5.48 4.04
CA THR A 158 15.54 5.71 3.36
C THR A 158 15.19 4.55 2.41
N HIS A 159 16.17 4.03 1.67
CA HIS A 159 15.98 2.84 0.84
C HIS A 159 15.65 1.59 1.68
N SER A 160 16.32 1.40 2.82
CA SER A 160 16.00 0.30 3.75
C SER A 160 14.56 0.39 4.26
N PHE A 161 14.10 1.59 4.61
CA PHE A 161 12.72 1.81 5.00
C PHE A 161 11.72 1.57 3.85
N TYR A 162 12.04 2.03 2.64
CA TYR A 162 11.24 1.73 1.44
C TYR A 162 11.09 0.23 1.21
N MET A 163 12.17 -0.55 1.37
CA MET A 163 12.13 -2.01 1.28
C MET A 163 11.33 -2.66 2.41
N LEU A 164 11.32 -2.07 3.62
CA LEU A 164 10.44 -2.50 4.70
C LEU A 164 8.96 -2.33 4.30
N ILE A 165 8.58 -1.21 3.69
CA ILE A 165 7.19 -0.99 3.24
C ILE A 165 6.76 -2.07 2.23
N TRP A 166 7.62 -2.46 1.30
CA TRP A 166 7.33 -3.58 0.39
C TRP A 166 7.09 -4.91 1.12
N LYS A 167 7.83 -5.18 2.20
CA LYS A 167 7.60 -6.36 3.05
C LYS A 167 6.26 -6.27 3.78
N LEU A 168 5.89 -5.09 4.29
CA LEU A 168 4.59 -4.88 4.94
C LEU A 168 3.44 -5.07 3.95
N VAL A 169 3.53 -4.53 2.73
CA VAL A 169 2.53 -4.74 1.67
C VAL A 169 2.44 -6.21 1.26
N SER A 170 3.58 -6.91 1.25
CA SER A 170 3.60 -8.36 1.02
C SER A 170 2.88 -9.12 2.14
N ALA A 171 3.07 -8.74 3.40
CA ALA A 171 2.35 -9.30 4.54
C ALA A 171 0.83 -9.01 4.46
N GLU A 172 0.45 -7.82 3.97
CA GLU A 172 -0.95 -7.44 3.77
C GLU A 172 -1.69 -8.36 2.78
N TYR A 173 -1.03 -8.82 1.73
CA TYR A 173 -1.61 -9.81 0.82
C TYR A 173 -2.00 -11.13 1.51
N PHE A 174 -1.34 -11.48 2.61
CA PHE A 174 -1.72 -12.63 3.43
C PHE A 174 -2.85 -12.31 4.41
N LEU A 175 -2.95 -11.07 4.91
CA LEU A 175 -3.96 -10.67 5.90
C LEU A 175 -5.34 -10.40 5.29
N ILE A 176 -5.38 -9.81 4.09
CA ILE A 176 -6.63 -9.38 3.44
C ILE A 176 -7.68 -10.50 3.31
N PRO A 177 -7.35 -11.76 2.97
CA PRO A 177 -8.33 -12.85 2.92
C PRO A 177 -9.05 -13.14 4.25
N PHE A 178 -8.49 -12.68 5.37
CA PHE A 178 -9.08 -12.82 6.71
C PHE A 178 -9.99 -11.63 7.09
N VAL A 179 -9.99 -10.56 6.30
CA VAL A 179 -10.95 -9.46 6.38
C VAL A 179 -12.20 -9.87 5.60
N ARG A 180 -13.26 -10.30 6.30
CA ARG A 180 -14.55 -10.67 5.69
C ARG A 180 -15.68 -9.71 6.04
#